data_AF-A0AAQ0PEI9-F1
#
_entry.id   AF-A0AAQ0PEI9-F1
#
_cell.length_a   1.000
_cell.length_b   1.000
_cell.length_c   1.000
_cell.angle_alpha   90.00
_cell.angle_beta   90.00
_cell.angle_gamma   90.00
#
_symmetry.space_group_name_H-M   'P 1'
#
loop_
_entity.id
_entity.type
_entity.pdbx_description
1 polymer ?
#
loop_
_entity_poly.entity_id
_entity_poly.type
_entity_poly.pdbx_seq_one_letter_code
_entity_poly.pdbx_strand_id
1 'polypeptide(L)'
;MSYTPELVAELEILALFNLGNTQEGLKVHHVAAPAAVSAAKRLFEKGLTTQVDGGYLTSLGLESAQHAQSLLTILSVSRQAA
;
A
#
# COMPACT_ATOMS: atom_id res chain seq x y z
N MET A 1 -1.40 11.06 -16.93
CA MET A 1 -1.33 9.60 -16.68
C MET A 1 -2.57 9.20 -15.91
N SER A 2 -3.20 8.08 -16.26
CA SER A 2 -4.40 7.58 -15.56
C SER A 2 -4.00 6.49 -14.56
N TYR A 3 -4.77 6.33 -13.48
CA TYR A 3 -4.58 5.21 -12.56
C TYR A 3 -4.90 3.89 -13.30
N THR A 4 -3.89 3.04 -13.44
CA THR A 4 -4.07 1.67 -13.93
C THR A 4 -4.50 0.77 -12.79
N PRO A 5 -5.21 -0.34 -13.06
CA PRO A 5 -5.58 -1.30 -12.02
C PRO A 5 -4.36 -1.84 -11.23
N GLU A 6 -3.19 -1.89 -11.87
CA GLU A 6 -1.94 -2.28 -11.22
C GLU A 6 -1.47 -1.28 -10.17
N LEU A 7 -1.55 0.03 -10.48
CA LEU A 7 -1.23 1.11 -9.55
C LEU A 7 -2.25 1.19 -8.42
N VAL A 8 -3.52 0.98 -8.71
CA VAL A 8 -4.56 0.91 -7.67
C VAL A 8 -4.26 -0.24 -6.71
N ALA A 9 -3.89 -1.42 -7.21
CA ALA A 9 -3.50 -2.54 -6.34
C ALA A 9 -2.25 -2.22 -5.48
N GLU A 10 -1.30 -1.44 -5.98
CA GLU A 10 -0.14 -0.98 -5.20
C GLU A 10 -0.56 -0.02 -4.08
N LEU A 11 -1.48 0.92 -4.36
CA LEU A 11 -2.03 1.84 -3.37
C LEU A 11 -2.82 1.10 -2.28
N GLU A 12 -3.61 0.10 -2.67
CA GLU A 12 -4.35 -0.76 -1.73
C GLU A 12 -3.39 -1.49 -0.78
N ILE A 13 -2.29 -2.07 -1.29
CA ILE A 13 -1.27 -2.69 -0.45
C ILE A 13 -0.65 -1.69 0.52
N LEU A 14 -0.28 -0.49 0.03
CA LEU A 14 0.27 0.58 0.87
C LEU A 14 -0.72 1.05 1.95
N ALA A 15 -2.02 1.00 1.67
CA ALA A 15 -3.07 1.34 2.62
C ALA A 15 -3.25 0.30 3.74
N LEU A 16 -2.85 -0.95 3.52
CA LEU A 16 -2.92 -2.01 4.53
C LEU A 16 -1.78 -1.94 5.57
N PHE A 17 -0.71 -1.18 5.31
CA PHE A 17 0.40 -1.04 6.26
C PHE A 17 0.01 -0.19 7.46
N ASN A 18 0.39 -0.66 8.65
CA ASN A 18 0.21 0.09 9.88
C ASN A 18 1.32 1.14 10.05
N LEU A 19 1.01 2.40 9.75
CA LEU A 19 1.96 3.52 9.91
C LEU A 19 2.24 3.86 11.39
N GLY A 20 1.33 3.50 12.29
CA GLY A 20 1.50 3.73 13.73
C GLY A 20 2.49 2.76 14.38
N ASN A 21 2.81 1.65 13.71
CA ASN A 21 3.74 0.66 14.22
C ASN A 21 4.63 0.12 13.09
N THR A 22 5.75 0.80 12.87
CA THR A 22 6.75 0.41 11.85
C THR A 22 7.41 -0.94 12.11
N GLN A 23 7.23 -1.53 13.30
CA GLN A 23 7.65 -2.90 13.61
C GLN A 23 6.64 -3.96 13.16
N GLU A 24 5.41 -3.57 12.81
CA GLU A 24 4.41 -4.46 12.21
C GLU A 24 4.54 -4.41 10.69
N GLY A 25 5.42 -5.25 10.17
CA GLY A 25 5.51 -5.49 8.73
C GLY A 25 4.22 -6.14 8.20
N LEU A 26 3.83 -5.77 6.98
CA LEU A 26 2.70 -6.40 6.28
C LEU A 26 3.22 -7.60 5.50
N LYS A 27 2.77 -8.81 5.82
CA LYS A 27 3.05 -9.99 5.01
C LYS A 27 1.83 -10.34 4.15
N VAL A 28 1.96 -10.16 2.84
CA VAL A 28 0.98 -10.63 1.87
C VAL A 28 1.11 -12.15 1.81
N HIS A 29 0.17 -12.83 2.45
CA HIS A 29 0.10 -14.28 2.34
C HIS A 29 -0.23 -14.66 0.89
N HIS A 30 0.32 -15.78 0.41
CA HIS A 30 0.08 -16.31 -0.94
C HIS A 30 -1.41 -16.61 -1.25
N VAL A 31 -2.28 -16.54 -0.23
CA VAL A 31 -3.74 -16.66 -0.34
C VAL A 31 -4.39 -15.34 -0.80
N ALA A 32 -3.64 -14.23 -0.79
CA ALA A 32 -4.08 -12.95 -1.32
C ALA A 32 -4.27 -13.02 -2.84
N ALA A 33 -5.13 -12.15 -3.37
CA ALA A 33 -5.40 -12.10 -4.80
C ALA A 33 -4.09 -12.00 -5.61
N PRO A 34 -3.99 -12.64 -6.79
CA PRO A 34 -2.77 -12.61 -7.61
C PRO A 34 -2.34 -11.18 -7.99
N ALA A 35 -3.29 -10.25 -8.03
CA ALA A 35 -3.03 -8.82 -8.21
C ALA A 35 -2.28 -8.19 -7.00
N ALA A 36 -2.60 -8.61 -5.77
CA ALA A 36 -1.97 -8.15 -4.54
C ALA A 36 -0.53 -8.66 -4.41
N VAL A 37 -0.30 -9.94 -4.73
CA VAL A 37 1.05 -10.53 -4.77
C VAL A 37 1.91 -9.81 -5.82
N SER A 38 1.34 -9.57 -7.01
CA SER A 38 2.05 -8.85 -8.08
C SER A 38 2.31 -7.38 -7.70
N ALA A 39 1.39 -6.73 -6.98
CA ALA A 39 1.57 -5.38 -6.46
C ALA A 39 2.69 -5.31 -5.41
N ALA A 40 2.72 -6.23 -4.45
CA ALA A 40 3.78 -6.33 -3.46
C ALA A 40 5.16 -6.50 -4.12
N LYS A 41 5.23 -7.33 -5.16
CA LYS A 41 6.46 -7.48 -5.96
C LYS A 41 6.86 -6.17 -6.66
N ARG A 42 5.93 -5.47 -7.31
CA ARG A 42 6.20 -4.16 -7.94
C ARG A 42 6.68 -3.12 -6.93
N LEU A 43 6.08 -3.07 -5.75
CA LEU A 43 6.51 -2.19 -4.66
C LEU A 43 7.94 -2.51 -4.19
N PHE A 44 8.30 -3.79 -4.13
CA PHE A 44 9.66 -4.22 -3.83
C PHE A 44 10.65 -3.83 -4.93
N GLU A 45 10.30 -4.04 -6.20
CA GLU A 45 11.12 -3.62 -7.35
C GLU A 45 11.33 -2.10 -7.39
N LYS A 46 10.39 -1.33 -6.85
CA LYS A 46 10.48 0.13 -6.66
C LYS A 46 11.23 0.54 -5.39
N GLY A 47 11.63 -0.40 -4.54
CA GLY A 47 12.32 -0.13 -3.27
C GLY A 47 11.44 0.47 -2.17
N LEU A 48 10.12 0.33 -2.27
CA LEU A 48 9.15 0.82 -1.28
C LEU A 48 8.98 -0.16 -0.12
N THR A 49 9.16 -1.45 -0.38
CA THR A 49 9.15 -2.51 0.64
C THR A 49 10.50 -3.20 0.72
N THR A 50 10.79 -3.83 1.86
CA THR A 50 12.03 -4.58 2.07
C THR A 50 11.97 -6.03 1.56
N GLN A 51 10.77 -6.53 1.24
CA GLN A 51 10.56 -7.90 0.76
C GLN A 51 9.50 -7.97 -0.34
N VAL A 52 9.61 -9.00 -1.19
CA VAL A 52 8.74 -9.25 -2.35
C VAL A 52 7.29 -9.56 -1.96
N ASP A 53 7.07 -10.25 -0.84
CA ASP A 53 5.73 -10.59 -0.33
C ASP A 53 5.17 -9.52 0.62
N GLY A 54 5.72 -8.32 0.64
CA GLY A 54 5.45 -7.37 1.72
C GLY A 54 6.24 -7.77 2.98
N GLY A 55 6.97 -6.79 3.50
CA GLY A 55 7.77 -6.92 4.70
C GLY A 55 7.64 -5.65 5.49
N TYR A 56 8.74 -4.93 5.62
CA TYR A 56 8.76 -3.60 6.20
C TYR A 56 8.71 -2.55 5.10
N LEU A 57 8.14 -1.38 5.41
CA LEU A 57 8.27 -0.22 4.55
C LEU A 57 9.70 0.33 4.67
N THR A 58 10.27 0.75 3.54
CA THR A 58 11.45 1.60 3.54
C THR A 58 11.05 3.04 3.90
N SER A 59 12.00 3.96 4.06
CA SER A 59 11.68 5.37 4.31
C SER A 59 10.76 5.95 3.23
N LEU A 60 11.06 5.66 1.95
CA LEU A 60 10.23 6.09 0.82
C LEU A 60 8.87 5.37 0.79
N GLY A 61 8.84 4.09 1.17
CA GLY A 61 7.61 3.32 1.33
C GLY A 61 6.69 3.91 2.39
N LEU A 62 7.25 4.36 3.51
CA LEU A 62 6.51 5.00 4.61
C LEU A 62 5.84 6.29 4.15
N GLU A 63 6.58 7.17 3.48
CA GLU A 63 6.03 8.40 2.90
C GLU A 63 4.93 8.09 1.87
N SER A 64 5.18 7.12 0.99
CA SER A 64 4.22 6.71 -0.03
C SER A 64 2.93 6.15 0.58
N ALA A 65 3.05 5.30 1.61
CA ALA A 65 1.92 4.75 2.34
C ALA A 65 1.15 5.84 3.11
N GLN A 66 1.86 6.79 3.72
CA GLN A 66 1.23 7.95 4.37
C GLN A 66 0.42 8.78 3.38
N HIS A 67 0.98 9.06 2.20
CA HIS A 67 0.26 9.79 1.16
C HIS A 67 -0.94 9.00 0.61
N ALA A 68 -0.77 7.70 0.38
CA ALA A 68 -1.85 6.83 -0.09
C ALA A 68 -3.01 6.76 0.91
N GLN A 69 -2.72 6.55 2.20
CA GLN A 69 -3.73 6.50 3.26
C GLN A 69 -4.40 7.85 3.50
N SER A 70 -3.64 8.95 3.47
CA SER A 70 -4.19 10.30 3.56
C SER A 70 -5.12 10.60 2.38
N LEU A 71 -4.69 10.28 1.15
CA LEU A 71 -5.52 10.45 -0.05
C LEU A 71 -6.79 9.59 0.04
N LEU A 72 -6.65 8.32 0.42
CA LEU A 72 -7.79 7.41 0.59
C LEU A 72 -8.75 7.94 1.65
N THR A 73 -8.25 8.43 2.79
CA THR A 73 -9.05 9.05 3.85
C THR A 73 -9.81 10.27 3.32
N ILE A 74 -9.16 11.16 2.57
CA ILE A 74 -9.80 12.34 1.97
C ILE A 74 -10.89 11.93 0.97
N LEU A 75 -10.63 10.92 0.14
CA LEU A 75 -11.60 10.43 -0.84
C LEU A 75 -12.72 9.60 -0.19
N SER A 76 -12.45 8.94 0.93
CA SER A 76 -13.42 8.16 1.70
C SER A 76 -14.26 9.01 2.65
N VAL A 77 -13.80 10.23 2.97
CA VAL A 77 -14.64 11.31 3.51
C VAL A 77 -15.64 11.69 2.41
N SER A 78 -16.62 10.80 2.25
CA SER A 78 -17.94 11.19 1.82
C SER A 78 -18.38 12.21 2.84
N ARG A 79 -18.62 13.45 2.39
CA ARG A 79 -19.37 14.43 3.16
C ARG A 79 -20.69 13.72 3.50
N GLN A 80 -20.78 13.11 4.69
CA GLN A 80 -22.06 12.82 5.30
C GLN A 80 -22.66 14.21 5.51
N ALA A 81 -23.47 14.61 4.54
CA ALA A 81 -24.38 15.72 4.69
C ALA A 81 -25.29 15.33 5.85
N ALA A 82 -24.99 15.90 7.02
CA ALA A 82 -25.94 16.09 8.10
C ALA A 82 -26.35 17.56 8.07
#